data_AF-A0A1J1GNN4-F1
#
_entry.id   AF-A0A1J1GNN4-F1
#
_cell.length_a   1.000
_cell.length_b   1.000
_cell.length_c   1.000
_cell.angle_alpha   90.00
_cell.angle_beta   90.00
_cell.angle_gamma   90.00
#
_symmetry.space_group_name_H-M   'P 1'
#
loop_
_entity.id
_entity.type
_entity.pdbx_description
1 polymer ?
#
loop_
_entity_poly.entity_id
_entity_poly.type
_entity_poly.pdbx_seq_one_letter_code
_entity_poly.pdbx_strand_id
1 'polypeptide(L)'
;MILRRSSMRLFSSEFKSLPKPPAGTGVVFHGNIQQVKYAIDFSSYIFIIFSGFMGAISGNFFYKKFILRKNPPNPLRDPLDLPPEKHPHTPDDD
;
A
#
# COMPACT_ATOMS: atom_id res chain seq x y z
N MET A 1 9.14 -22.71 -18.12
CA MET A 1 9.24 -21.23 -18.00
C MET A 1 10.08 -20.89 -16.75
N ILE A 2 11.36 -21.27 -16.70
CA ILE A 2 12.55 -20.45 -17.02
C ILE A 2 12.49 -19.00 -16.51
N LEU A 3 12.04 -18.77 -15.27
CA LEU A 3 12.51 -17.60 -14.52
C LEU A 3 13.62 -18.06 -13.58
N ARG A 4 14.84 -18.14 -14.15
CA ARG A 4 16.09 -18.27 -13.39
C ARG A 4 16.08 -17.14 -12.35
N ARG A 5 16.24 -17.49 -11.07
CA ARG A 5 16.38 -16.55 -9.92
C ARG A 5 17.36 -15.43 -10.28
N SER A 6 16.87 -14.37 -10.91
CA SER A 6 17.62 -13.15 -11.13
C SER A 6 17.60 -12.44 -9.80
N SER A 7 18.58 -12.79 -8.97
CA SER A 7 18.89 -12.08 -7.75
C SER A 7 18.93 -10.60 -8.10
N MET A 8 18.14 -9.77 -7.42
CA MET A 8 18.16 -8.31 -7.57
C MET A 8 19.59 -7.72 -7.57
N ARG A 9 20.55 -8.45 -7.01
CA ARG A 9 21.99 -8.13 -7.02
C ARG A 9 22.58 -7.97 -8.43
N LEU A 10 22.01 -8.58 -9.46
CA LEU A 10 22.45 -8.40 -10.86
C LEU A 10 22.01 -7.05 -11.45
N PHE A 11 20.91 -6.48 -10.93
CA PHE A 11 20.39 -5.17 -11.34
C PHE A 11 20.80 -4.05 -10.39
N SER A 12 21.21 -4.37 -9.16
CA SER A 12 21.81 -3.42 -8.23
C SER A 12 23.25 -3.13 -8.66
N SER A 13 23.53 -1.86 -8.98
CA SER A 13 24.87 -1.37 -9.26
C SER A 13 25.80 -1.37 -8.04
N GLU A 14 25.30 -1.72 -6.86
CA GLU A 14 26.03 -1.66 -5.58
C GLU A 14 27.05 -2.79 -5.43
N PHE A 15 26.92 -3.91 -6.15
CA PHE A 15 27.84 -5.05 -6.07
C PHE A 15 28.39 -5.47 -7.45
N LYS A 16 29.23 -4.62 -8.04
CA LYS A 16 29.87 -4.89 -9.35
C LYS A 16 30.89 -6.04 -9.31
N SER A 17 31.54 -6.28 -8.18
CA SER A 17 32.47 -7.41 -8.01
C SER A 17 32.69 -7.70 -6.53
N LEU A 18 33.01 -8.96 -6.23
CA LEU A 18 33.46 -9.33 -4.89
C LEU A 18 34.84 -8.71 -4.67
N PRO A 19 35.06 -7.93 -3.59
CA PRO A 19 36.40 -7.43 -3.27
C PRO A 19 37.36 -8.61 -3.06
N LYS A 20 38.49 -8.59 -3.78
CA LYS A 20 39.56 -9.55 -3.56
C LYS A 20 40.34 -9.11 -2.32
N PRO A 21 40.56 -9.98 -1.33
CA PRO A 21 41.37 -9.61 -0.17
C PRO A 21 42.82 -9.37 -0.60
N PRO A 22 43.54 -8.43 0.05
CA PRO A 22 44.95 -8.19 -0.23
C PRO A 22 45.81 -9.40 0.15
N ALA A 23 46.98 -9.53 -0.49
CA ALA A 23 47.92 -10.62 -0.22
C ALA A 23 48.35 -10.65 1.26
N GLY A 24 48.40 -11.84 1.87
CA GLY A 24 48.73 -12.01 3.29
C GLY A 24 47.54 -11.91 4.25
N THR A 25 46.34 -11.58 3.75
CA THR A 25 45.11 -11.70 4.54
C THR A 25 44.79 -13.18 4.73
N GLY A 26 44.61 -13.63 5.98
CA GLY A 26 44.23 -15.00 6.31
C GLY A 26 42.80 -15.36 5.87
N VAL A 27 42.03 -16.04 6.72
CA VAL A 27 40.64 -16.41 6.39
C VAL A 27 39.74 -15.17 6.42
N VAL A 28 39.23 -14.76 5.26
CA VAL A 28 38.28 -13.65 5.14
C VAL A 28 36.87 -14.20 5.08
N PHE A 29 36.07 -13.92 6.12
CA PHE A 29 34.65 -14.23 6.12
C PHE A 29 33.92 -13.20 5.26
N HIS A 30 33.48 -13.64 4.08
CA HIS A 30 32.69 -12.81 3.18
C HIS A 30 31.26 -12.64 3.74
N GLY A 31 30.65 -11.46 3.58
CA GLY A 31 29.26 -11.22 4.01
C GLY A 31 28.22 -12.16 3.36
N ASN A 32 28.58 -12.87 2.29
CA ASN A 32 27.78 -13.93 1.66
C ASN A 32 27.66 -15.20 2.53
N ILE A 33 28.49 -15.35 3.57
CA ILE A 33 28.45 -16.49 4.50
C ILE A 33 27.24 -16.36 5.43
N GLN A 34 26.83 -15.14 5.76
CA GLN A 34 25.58 -14.87 6.47
C GLN A 34 24.45 -14.64 5.47
N GLN A 35 23.89 -15.73 4.95
CA GLN A 35 22.60 -15.64 4.28
C GLN A 35 21.55 -15.16 5.30
N VAL A 36 20.86 -14.07 4.99
CA VAL A 36 19.76 -13.57 5.82
C VAL A 36 18.70 -14.67 5.88
N LYS A 37 18.51 -15.26 7.07
CA LYS A 37 17.65 -16.44 7.31
C LYS A 37 16.20 -16.23 6.86
N TYR A 38 15.74 -14.98 6.87
CA TYR A 38 14.40 -14.57 6.46
C TYR A 38 14.50 -13.42 5.44
N ALA A 39 14.72 -13.76 4.17
CA ALA A 39 14.66 -12.80 3.07
C ALA A 39 13.50 -13.17 2.15
N ILE A 40 12.64 -12.20 1.85
CA ILE A 40 11.58 -12.35 0.87
C ILE A 40 12.18 -12.08 -0.52
N ASP A 41 11.89 -12.95 -1.49
CA ASP A 41 12.28 -12.72 -2.88
C ASP A 41 11.63 -11.43 -3.42
N PHE A 42 12.36 -10.66 -4.23
CA PHE A 42 11.85 -9.36 -4.73
C PHE A 42 10.51 -9.46 -5.42
N SER A 43 10.32 -10.49 -6.25
CA SER A 43 9.07 -10.69 -6.96
C SER A 43 7.92 -10.90 -5.99
N SER A 44 8.15 -11.64 -4.90
CA SER A 44 7.17 -11.86 -3.83
C SER A 44 6.92 -10.56 -3.06
N TYR A 45 7.96 -9.77 -2.77
CA TYR A 45 7.84 -8.47 -2.14
C TYR A 45 6.97 -7.51 -2.96
N ILE A 46 7.27 -7.35 -4.26
CA ILE A 46 6.50 -6.50 -5.17
C ILE A 46 5.06 -6.98 -5.27
N PHE A 47 4.83 -8.30 -5.36
CA PHE A 47 3.49 -8.87 -5.39
C PHE A 47 2.69 -8.56 -4.12
N ILE A 48 3.29 -8.70 -2.93
CA ILE A 48 2.65 -8.37 -1.65
C ILE A 48 2.28 -6.89 -1.61
N ILE A 49 3.20 -6.00 -1.97
CA ILE A 49 2.94 -4.56 -1.99
C ILE A 49 1.82 -4.22 -2.97
N PHE A 50 1.91 -4.73 -4.20
CA PHE A 50 0.92 -4.47 -5.24
C PHE A 50 -0.47 -4.97 -4.88
N SER A 51 -0.58 -6.19 -4.33
CA SER A 51 -1.85 -6.75 -3.88
C SER A 51 -2.47 -5.93 -2.75
N GLY A 52 -1.67 -5.44 -1.79
CA GLY A 52 -2.14 -4.55 -0.73
C GLY A 52 -2.72 -3.24 -1.27
N PHE A 53 -1.98 -2.56 -2.15
CA PHE A 53 -2.44 -1.31 -2.76
C PHE A 53 -3.68 -1.51 -3.64
N MET A 54 -3.69 -2.54 -4.48
CA MET A 54 -4.84 -2.87 -5.33
C MET A 54 -6.06 -3.21 -4.49
N GLY A 55 -5.91 -3.99 -3.41
CA GLY A 55 -6.99 -4.32 -2.48
C GLY A 55 -7.60 -3.07 -1.83
N ALA A 56 -6.76 -2.16 -1.33
CA ALA A 56 -7.21 -0.93 -0.69
C ALA A 56 -7.97 -0.01 -1.66
N ILE A 57 -7.42 0.20 -2.86
CA ILE A 57 -8.02 1.08 -3.87
C ILE A 57 -9.32 0.47 -4.40
N SER A 58 -9.30 -0.81 -4.78
CA SER A 58 -10.48 -1.50 -5.32
C SER A 58 -11.59 -1.65 -4.28
N GLY A 59 -11.25 -1.97 -3.02
CA GLY A 59 -12.20 -2.07 -1.92
C GLY A 59 -12.90 -0.74 -1.63
N ASN A 60 -12.13 0.36 -1.57
CA ASN A 60 -12.70 1.69 -1.37
C ASN A 60 -13.60 2.12 -2.55
N PHE A 61 -13.18 1.84 -3.79
CA PHE A 61 -13.99 2.13 -4.96
C PHE A 61 -15.30 1.32 -4.97
N PHE A 62 -15.21 0.02 -4.65
CA PHE A 62 -16.37 -0.87 -4.55
C PHE A 62 -17.33 -0.38 -3.46
N TYR A 63 -16.82 -0.08 -2.26
CA TYR A 63 -17.61 0.43 -1.16
C TYR A 63 -18.36 1.71 -1.54
N LYS A 64 -17.67 2.71 -2.09
CA LYS A 64 -18.29 3.97 -2.49
C LYS A 64 -19.33 3.82 -3.60
N LYS A 65 -19.14 2.88 -4.52
CA LYS A 65 -20.01 2.73 -5.68
C LYS A 65 -21.25 1.88 -5.41
N PHE A 66 -21.11 0.83 -4.60
CA PHE A 66 -22.14 -0.19 -4.44
C PHE A 66 -22.74 -0.25 -3.02
N ILE A 67 -21.97 0.10 -1.99
CA ILE A 67 -22.42 0.01 -0.60
C ILE A 67 -22.87 1.37 -0.08
N LEU A 68 -22.09 2.42 -0.36
CA LEU A 68 -22.37 3.77 0.08
C LEU A 68 -23.54 4.36 -0.71
N ARG A 69 -24.59 4.78 -0.01
CA ARG A 69 -25.72 5.51 -0.62
C ARG A 69 -25.21 6.85 -1.19
N LYS A 70 -25.61 7.17 -2.43
CA LYS A 70 -25.28 8.43 -3.12
C LYS A 70 -25.76 9.67 -2.35
N ASN A 71 -26.87 9.53 -1.65
CA ASN A 71 -27.34 10.53 -0.69
C ASN A 71 -26.96 9.99 0.71
N PRO A 72 -25.85 10.46 1.32
CA PRO A 72 -25.52 10.10 2.71
C PRO A 72 -26.70 10.48 3.61
N PRO A 73 -26.88 9.87 4.78
CA PRO A 73 -28.17 9.85 5.45
C PRO A 73 -28.54 11.27 5.89
N ASN A 74 -29.29 11.99 5.06
CA ASN A 74 -30.39 12.73 5.63
C ASN A 74 -31.38 11.63 6.02
N PRO A 75 -31.74 11.48 7.32
CA PRO A 75 -32.80 10.57 7.70
C PRO A 75 -33.99 10.77 6.75
N LEU A 76 -34.73 9.69 6.46
CA LEU A 76 -35.97 9.84 5.72
C LEU A 76 -36.78 10.93 6.43
N ARG A 77 -37.11 12.00 5.71
CA ARG A 77 -37.88 13.12 6.27
C ARG A 77 -39.13 12.51 6.91
N ASP A 78 -39.38 12.80 8.18
CA ASP A 78 -40.57 12.29 8.86
C ASP A 78 -41.80 12.72 8.04
N PRO A 79 -42.71 11.80 7.67
CA PRO A 79 -43.91 12.13 6.91
C PRO A 79 -44.78 13.22 7.55
N LEU A 80 -44.65 13.43 8.87
CA LEU A 80 -45.36 14.47 9.62
C LEU A 80 -44.55 15.77 9.76
N ASP A 81 -43.33 15.82 9.23
CA ASP A 81 -42.42 16.96 9.34
C ASP A 81 -42.86 18.11 8.43
N LEU A 82 -43.67 19.01 9.00
CA LEU A 82 -44.08 20.25 8.36
C LEU A 82 -42.84 21.14 8.13
N PRO A 83 -42.79 21.89 7.02
CA PRO A 83 -41.74 22.88 6.84
C PRO A 83 -41.76 23.88 8.01
N PRO A 84 -40.60 24.27 8.55
CA PRO A 84 -40.55 25.27 9.60
C PRO A 84 -41.09 26.61 9.06
N GLU A 85 -41.82 27.35 9.89
CA GLU A 85 -42.43 28.63 9.49
C GLU A 85 -41.37 29.67 9.09
N LYS A 86 -40.17 29.58 9.68
CA LYS A 86 -39.05 30.49 9.42
C LYS A 86 -37.74 29.71 9.54
N HIS A 87 -36.75 30.07 8.72
CA HIS A 87 -35.42 29.47 8.84
C HIS A 87 -34.82 29.87 10.19
N PRO A 88 -34.11 29.00 10.93
CA PRO A 88 -33.54 29.32 12.25
C PRO A 88 -32.58 30.52 12.28
N HIS A 89 -32.16 30.99 11.11
CA HIS A 89 -31.28 32.13 10.92
C HIS A 89 -31.94 33.31 10.22
N THR A 90 -33.25 33.28 9.97
CA THR A 90 -33.94 34.47 9.49
C THR A 90 -34.04 35.45 10.67
N PRO A 91 -33.60 36.72 10.52
CA PRO A 91 -33.74 37.71 11.57
C PRO A 91 -35.20 37.87 11.99
N ASP A 92 -35.45 38.17 13.26
CA ASP A 92 -36.79 38.56 13.70
C ASP A 92 -37.20 39.82 12.93
N ASP A 93 -38.47 39.86 12.49
CA ASP A 93 -39.00 41.03 11.81
C ASP A 93 -39.30 42.05 12.94
N ASP A 94 -38.53 43.14 13.00
CA ASP A 94 -38.64 44.23 13.98
C ASP A 94 -40.07 44.77 14.14
#